data_AF-A0A5N6QCF8-F1
#
_entry.id   AF-A0A5N6QCF8-F1
#
_cell.length_a   1.000
_cell.length_b   1.000
_cell.length_c   1.000
_cell.angle_alpha   90.00
_cell.angle_beta   90.00
_cell.angle_gamma   90.00
#
_symmetry.space_group_name_H-M   'P 1'
#
loop_
_entity.id
_entity.type
_entity.pdbx_description
1 polymer ?
#
loop_
_entity_poly.entity_id
_entity_poly.type
_entity_poly.pdbx_seq_one_letter_code
_entity_poly.pdbx_strand_id
1 'polypeptide(L)'
;MVGQDPYKTYGLALCRGDAEVADCRTCVNEASSEIHKFCPYNKGAIIWYDNCLLKYLNSDFLGQIDNQNKLYMYNLRNVSEPTSFNQKTRELLSSLAKEASETPKHYAVGEIELELEESRKLYGLAQCTWDLSTSDCFTCLDGIIGELPHCCDGKEGGRIVGGSCNIRYEIYPFVTA
;
A
#
# COMPACT_ATOMS: atom_id res chain seq x y z
N MET A 1 27.46 -18.21 -21.37
CA MET A 1 27.27 -17.89 -19.96
C MET A 1 26.91 -16.41 -19.88
N VAL A 2 25.65 -16.07 -19.62
CA VAL A 2 25.27 -14.66 -19.42
C VAL A 2 25.61 -14.36 -17.96
N GLY A 3 26.79 -13.81 -17.73
CA GLY A 3 27.16 -13.31 -16.40
C GLY A 3 26.27 -12.11 -16.09
N GLN A 4 25.42 -12.22 -15.07
CA GLN A 4 24.76 -11.04 -14.51
C GLN A 4 25.85 -10.11 -13.96
N ASP A 5 25.81 -8.86 -14.38
CA ASP A 5 26.69 -7.81 -13.84
C ASP A 5 26.47 -7.71 -12.31
N PRO A 6 27.49 -7.95 -11.47
CA PRO A 6 27.36 -7.92 -10.02
C PRO A 6 26.99 -6.53 -9.47
N TYR A 7 27.01 -5.48 -10.31
CA TYR A 7 26.64 -4.11 -9.97
C TYR A 7 25.24 -3.71 -10.46
N LYS A 8 24.53 -4.58 -11.17
CA LYS A 8 23.18 -4.26 -11.64
C LYS A 8 22.23 -4.12 -10.45
N THR A 9 21.56 -2.97 -10.37
CA THR A 9 20.54 -2.68 -9.35
C THR A 9 19.21 -2.41 -10.05
N TYR A 10 18.15 -2.94 -9.48
CA TYR A 10 16.78 -2.68 -9.89
C TYR A 10 16.16 -1.77 -8.84
N GLY A 11 15.43 -0.75 -9.28
CA GLY A 11 14.85 0.26 -8.40
C GLY A 11 13.44 0.61 -8.83
N LEU A 12 12.60 0.90 -7.85
CA LEU A 12 11.24 1.33 -8.04
C LEU A 12 10.93 2.46 -7.04
N ALA A 13 10.44 3.57 -7.57
CA ALA A 13 9.79 4.61 -6.79
C ALA A 13 8.31 4.65 -7.17
N LEU A 14 7.45 4.78 -6.17
CA LEU A 14 6.01 4.91 -6.32
C LEU A 14 5.55 6.07 -5.45
N CYS A 15 4.80 7.01 -6.01
CA CYS A 15 4.09 8.01 -5.22
C CYS A 15 2.64 7.61 -5.02
N ARG A 16 2.01 8.12 -3.96
CA ARG A 16 0.57 7.94 -3.73
C ARG A 16 -0.20 8.57 -4.90
N GLY A 17 -1.25 7.92 -5.37
CA GLY A 17 -1.91 8.28 -6.64
C GLY A 17 -2.60 9.66 -6.68
N ASP A 18 -2.87 10.24 -5.52
CA ASP A 18 -3.42 11.59 -5.30
C ASP A 18 -2.35 12.62 -4.90
N ALA A 19 -1.08 12.23 -4.73
CA ALA A 19 -0.03 13.16 -4.33
C ALA A 19 0.33 14.14 -5.45
N GLU A 20 0.45 15.42 -5.10
CA GLU A 20 0.96 16.45 -5.99
C GLU A 20 2.39 16.15 -6.44
N VAL A 21 2.76 16.59 -7.63
CA VAL A 21 4.09 16.32 -8.21
C VAL A 21 5.21 16.83 -7.31
N ALA A 22 5.00 17.98 -6.67
CA ALA A 22 5.97 18.58 -5.74
C ALA A 22 6.16 17.71 -4.48
N ASP A 23 5.07 17.22 -3.89
CA ASP A 23 5.10 16.40 -2.69
C ASP A 23 5.70 15.01 -2.98
N CYS A 24 5.31 14.42 -4.10
CA CYS A 24 5.88 13.18 -4.61
C CYS A 24 7.40 13.29 -4.79
N ARG A 25 7.87 14.35 -5.48
CA ARG A 25 9.31 14.57 -5.70
C ARG A 25 10.06 14.76 -4.38
N THR A 26 9.50 15.53 -3.46
CA THR A 26 10.10 15.78 -2.15
C THR A 26 10.23 14.47 -1.37
N CYS A 27 9.15 13.69 -1.30
CA CYS A 27 9.14 12.40 -0.64
C CYS A 27 10.17 11.43 -1.21
N VAL A 28 10.27 11.30 -2.54
CA VAL A 28 11.22 10.36 -3.17
C VAL A 28 12.67 10.78 -2.92
N ASN A 29 12.97 12.08 -2.93
CA ASN A 29 14.31 12.58 -2.61
C ASN A 29 14.70 12.30 -1.16
N GLU A 30 13.78 12.54 -0.22
CA GLU A 30 13.97 12.23 1.20
C GLU A 30 14.19 10.73 1.39
N ALA A 31 13.30 9.91 0.83
CA ALA A 31 13.38 8.45 0.87
C ALA A 31 14.73 7.94 0.33
N SER A 32 15.22 8.51 -0.77
CA SER A 32 16.52 8.15 -1.35
C SER A 32 17.69 8.51 -0.41
N SER A 33 17.63 9.62 0.31
CA SER A 33 18.66 9.97 1.28
C SER A 33 18.60 9.07 2.53
N GLU A 34 17.41 8.84 3.07
CA GLU A 34 17.23 8.12 4.32
C GLU A 34 17.47 6.61 4.19
N ILE A 35 17.04 6.00 3.08
CA ILE A 35 17.24 4.56 2.86
C ILE A 35 18.73 4.18 2.89
N HIS A 36 19.63 5.03 2.40
CA HIS A 36 21.08 4.80 2.47
C HIS A 36 21.66 5.02 3.87
N LYS A 37 21.07 5.91 4.68
CA LYS A 37 21.48 6.09 6.08
C LYS A 37 21.09 4.88 6.92
N PHE A 38 19.89 4.35 6.73
CA PHE A 38 19.40 3.19 7.46
C PHE A 38 19.99 1.86 6.96
N CYS A 39 20.33 1.76 5.68
CA CYS A 39 20.83 0.53 5.05
C CYS A 39 22.11 0.78 4.22
N PRO A 40 23.23 1.23 4.83
CA PRO A 40 24.40 1.72 4.09
C PRO A 40 25.14 0.67 3.26
N TYR A 41 25.05 -0.61 3.63
CA TYR A 41 25.80 -1.70 2.99
C TYR A 41 24.90 -2.77 2.38
N ASN A 42 23.58 -2.58 2.42
CA ASN A 42 22.64 -3.60 1.94
C ASN A 42 22.47 -3.47 0.43
N LYS A 43 22.48 -4.64 -0.23
CA LYS A 43 22.22 -4.78 -1.68
C LYS A 43 20.75 -4.63 -2.04
N GLY A 44 19.90 -4.43 -1.05
CA GLY A 44 18.48 -4.22 -1.22
C GLY A 44 17.87 -3.60 0.03
N ALA A 45 16.91 -2.70 -0.18
CA ALA A 45 16.15 -2.07 0.89
C ALA A 45 14.82 -1.55 0.36
N ILE A 46 13.89 -1.33 1.28
CA ILE A 46 12.61 -0.70 1.03
C ILE A 46 12.31 0.29 2.15
N ILE A 47 11.73 1.43 1.78
CA ILE A 47 11.28 2.46 2.70
C ILE A 47 9.91 2.95 2.26
N TRP A 48 9.03 3.18 3.24
CA TRP A 48 7.66 3.60 3.04
C TRP A 48 7.41 4.90 3.80
N TYR A 49 6.87 5.90 3.09
CA TYR A 49 6.29 7.11 3.66
C TYR A 49 4.81 7.19 3.30
N ASP A 50 4.15 8.26 3.73
CA ASP A 50 2.74 8.50 3.41
C ASP A 50 2.53 8.83 1.93
N ASN A 51 3.46 9.58 1.33
CA ASN A 51 3.34 10.04 -0.05
C ASN A 51 4.13 9.22 -1.07
N CYS A 52 5.03 8.33 -0.63
CA CYS A 52 5.84 7.52 -1.54
C CYS A 52 6.41 6.24 -0.91
N LEU A 53 6.84 5.34 -1.78
CA LEU A 53 7.60 4.13 -1.52
C LEU A 53 8.85 4.16 -2.40
N LEU A 54 9.98 3.75 -1.85
CA LEU A 54 11.21 3.53 -2.59
C LEU A 54 11.76 2.14 -2.25
N LYS A 55 12.04 1.34 -3.28
CA LYS A 55 12.57 -0.01 -3.17
C LYS A 55 13.71 -0.21 -4.16
N TYR A 56 14.78 -0.86 -3.74
CA TYR A 56 15.82 -1.36 -4.63
C TYR A 56 16.30 -2.75 -4.21
N LEU A 57 16.75 -3.56 -5.16
CA LEU A 57 17.38 -4.86 -4.94
C LEU A 57 18.45 -5.10 -6.01
N ASN A 58 19.41 -5.98 -5.73
CA ASN A 58 20.41 -6.46 -6.70
C ASN A 58 19.93 -7.65 -7.55
N SER A 59 18.68 -8.07 -7.37
CA SER A 59 17.99 -9.07 -8.19
C SER A 59 16.77 -8.44 -8.86
N ASP A 60 16.42 -8.93 -10.04
CA ASP A 60 15.26 -8.43 -10.76
C ASP A 60 13.96 -8.79 -10.01
N PHE A 61 13.18 -7.77 -9.65
CA PHE A 61 11.90 -7.91 -8.98
C PHE A 61 10.76 -7.25 -9.75
N LEU A 62 11.05 -6.60 -10.89
CA LEU A 62 10.04 -5.86 -11.63
C LEU A 62 9.01 -6.83 -12.21
N GLY A 63 7.73 -6.50 -12.06
CA GLY A 63 6.61 -7.33 -12.49
C GLY A 63 6.37 -8.57 -11.61
N GLN A 64 6.96 -8.64 -10.42
CA GLN A 64 6.79 -9.75 -9.49
C GLN A 64 6.19 -9.28 -8.16
N ILE A 65 5.25 -10.06 -7.62
CA ILE A 65 4.64 -9.77 -6.31
C ILE A 65 5.66 -10.03 -5.19
N ASP A 66 5.95 -9.00 -4.41
CA ASP A 66 6.71 -9.11 -3.18
C ASP A 66 5.83 -9.61 -2.03
N ASN A 67 5.97 -10.89 -1.73
CA ASN A 67 5.25 -11.55 -0.64
C ASN A 67 5.97 -11.49 0.71
N GLN A 68 7.22 -11.00 0.75
CA GLN A 68 8.09 -11.09 1.93
C GLN A 68 8.07 -9.82 2.76
N ASN A 69 8.11 -8.66 2.10
CA ASN A 69 8.25 -7.38 2.79
C ASN A 69 6.88 -6.76 3.04
N LYS A 70 6.39 -6.87 4.27
CA LYS A 70 5.11 -6.29 4.71
C LYS A 70 5.27 -5.61 6.08
N LEU A 71 4.63 -4.46 6.25
CA LEU A 71 4.49 -3.76 7.52
C LEU A 71 3.01 -3.50 7.80
N TYR A 72 2.61 -3.79 9.04
CA TYR A 72 1.24 -3.66 9.51
C TYR A 72 1.16 -2.50 10.51
N MET A 73 0.19 -1.62 10.32
CA MET A 73 -0.10 -0.51 11.21
C MET A 73 -1.61 -0.44 11.41
N TYR A 74 -2.05 -0.07 12.61
CA TYR A 74 -3.47 0.02 12.91
C TYR A 74 -3.74 1.07 13.98
N ASN A 75 -4.96 1.57 13.98
CA ASN A 75 -5.46 2.45 15.02
C ASN A 75 -5.57 1.65 16.34
N LEU A 76 -5.17 2.25 17.46
CA LEU A 76 -5.26 1.59 18.76
C LEU A 76 -6.70 1.46 19.27
N ARG A 77 -7.60 2.32 18.79
CA ARG A 77 -9.03 2.30 19.11
C ARG A 77 -9.76 1.18 18.37
N ASN A 78 -10.74 0.61 19.06
CA ASN A 78 -11.61 -0.41 18.50
C ASN A 78 -12.97 0.19 18.14
N VAL A 79 -13.60 -0.37 17.12
CA VAL A 79 -15.00 -0.08 16.81
C VAL A 79 -15.94 -0.81 17.78
N SER A 80 -17.18 -0.32 17.91
CA SER A 80 -18.21 -0.93 18.76
C SER A 80 -18.73 -2.26 18.23
N GLU A 81 -18.90 -2.37 16.90
CA GLU A 81 -19.44 -3.56 16.22
C GLU A 81 -18.43 -4.15 15.20
N PRO A 82 -17.41 -4.89 15.65
CA PRO A 82 -16.32 -5.39 14.80
C PRO A 82 -16.80 -6.21 13.60
N THR A 83 -17.76 -7.11 13.79
CA THR A 83 -18.20 -8.01 12.71
C THR A 83 -18.76 -7.25 11.52
N SER A 84 -19.70 -6.33 11.75
CA SER A 84 -20.31 -5.53 10.68
C SER A 84 -19.30 -4.56 10.05
N PHE A 85 -18.47 -3.93 10.88
CA PHE A 85 -17.45 -3.00 10.42
C PHE A 85 -16.37 -3.68 9.56
N ASN A 86 -15.87 -4.84 9.98
CA ASN A 86 -14.87 -5.61 9.23
C ASN A 86 -15.43 -6.12 7.90
N GLN A 87 -16.71 -6.51 7.87
CA GLN A 87 -17.40 -6.89 6.63
C GLN A 87 -17.45 -5.71 5.65
N LYS A 88 -17.92 -4.53 6.09
CA LYS A 88 -17.96 -3.31 5.29
C LYS A 88 -16.55 -2.87 4.84
N THR A 89 -15.54 -3.04 5.70
CA THR A 89 -14.14 -2.76 5.39
C THR A 89 -13.61 -3.66 4.27
N ARG A 90 -13.87 -4.97 4.35
CA ARG A 90 -13.49 -5.91 3.29
C ARG A 90 -14.23 -5.59 1.98
N GLU A 91 -15.52 -5.28 2.05
CA GLU A 91 -16.32 -4.91 0.87
C GLU A 91 -15.72 -3.69 0.15
N LEU A 92 -15.47 -2.60 0.88
CA LEU A 92 -14.86 -1.39 0.32
C LEU A 92 -13.49 -1.70 -0.30
N LEU A 93 -12.59 -2.33 0.46
CA LEU A 93 -11.23 -2.58 -0.02
C LEU A 93 -11.19 -3.56 -1.20
N SER A 94 -12.06 -4.57 -1.24
CA SER A 94 -12.15 -5.49 -2.38
C SER A 94 -12.66 -4.79 -3.64
N SER A 95 -13.60 -3.84 -3.51
CA SER A 95 -14.03 -3.00 -4.63
C SER A 95 -12.89 -2.12 -5.15
N LEU A 96 -12.18 -1.44 -4.24
CA LEU A 96 -11.02 -0.61 -4.57
C LEU A 96 -9.86 -1.44 -5.15
N ALA A 97 -9.67 -2.68 -4.72
CA ALA A 97 -8.65 -3.56 -5.27
C ALA A 97 -8.90 -3.90 -6.73
N LYS A 98 -10.17 -4.13 -7.09
CA LYS A 98 -10.57 -4.34 -8.48
C LYS A 98 -10.40 -3.08 -9.32
N GLU A 99 -10.83 -1.94 -8.81
CA GLU A 99 -10.67 -0.67 -9.54
C GLU A 99 -9.19 -0.31 -9.72
N ALA A 100 -8.40 -0.39 -8.66
CA ALA A 100 -6.97 -0.09 -8.71
C ALA A 100 -6.26 -0.96 -9.75
N SER A 101 -6.57 -2.25 -9.87
CA SER A 101 -5.90 -3.14 -10.83
C SER A 101 -6.23 -2.87 -12.31
N GLU A 102 -7.38 -2.24 -12.58
CA GLU A 102 -7.86 -1.94 -13.92
C GLU A 102 -7.46 -0.53 -14.38
N THR A 103 -7.15 0.38 -13.44
CA THR A 103 -6.75 1.76 -13.77
C THR A 103 -5.27 1.87 -14.14
N PRO A 104 -4.89 2.75 -15.09
CA PRO A 104 -3.48 3.00 -15.42
C PRO A 104 -2.64 3.48 -14.24
N LYS A 105 -3.27 4.16 -13.27
CA LYS A 105 -2.61 4.68 -12.06
C LYS A 105 -2.34 3.59 -11.00
N HIS A 106 -2.89 2.39 -11.17
CA HIS A 106 -2.79 1.33 -10.17
C HIS A 106 -3.27 1.77 -8.78
N TYR A 107 -4.27 2.65 -8.72
CA TYR A 107 -4.67 3.37 -7.51
C TYR A 107 -6.17 3.62 -7.51
N ALA A 108 -6.82 3.38 -6.38
CA ALA A 108 -8.21 3.72 -6.15
C ALA A 108 -8.44 4.17 -4.71
N VAL A 109 -9.40 5.07 -4.54
CA VAL A 109 -9.90 5.54 -3.25
C VAL A 109 -11.42 5.55 -3.26
N GLY A 110 -12.02 5.40 -2.09
CA GLY A 110 -13.47 5.44 -1.98
C GLY A 110 -13.93 5.50 -0.54
N GLU A 111 -15.23 5.67 -0.38
CA GLU A 111 -15.87 5.75 0.92
C GLU A 111 -17.23 5.03 0.90
N ILE A 112 -17.64 4.52 2.07
CA ILE A 112 -18.99 4.00 2.28
C ILE A 112 -19.55 4.54 3.60
N GLU A 113 -20.87 4.69 3.65
CA GLU A 113 -21.57 5.08 4.87
C GLU A 113 -21.66 3.90 5.85
N LEU A 114 -21.37 4.18 7.12
CA LEU A 114 -21.59 3.27 8.22
C LEU A 114 -22.94 3.62 8.85
N GLU A 115 -23.85 2.65 8.90
CA GLU A 115 -25.17 2.78 9.53
C GLU A 115 -25.10 2.89 11.06
N LEU A 116 -23.90 2.83 11.63
CA LEU A 116 -23.65 2.76 13.07
C LEU A 116 -23.24 4.15 13.61
N GLU A 117 -23.98 4.57 14.64
CA GLU A 117 -23.82 5.74 15.51
C GLU A 117 -23.16 6.98 14.85
N GLU A 118 -24.02 7.97 14.55
CA GLU A 118 -23.65 9.32 14.11
C GLU A 118 -22.89 9.37 12.77
N SER A 119 -23.54 8.95 11.67
CA SER A 119 -23.17 9.30 10.29
C SER A 119 -21.66 9.20 10.00
N ARG A 120 -21.02 8.11 10.43
CA ARG A 120 -19.59 7.88 10.18
C ARG A 120 -19.41 7.33 8.77
N LYS A 121 -18.37 7.79 8.09
CA LYS A 121 -17.92 7.22 6.81
C LYS A 121 -16.68 6.37 7.05
N LEU A 122 -16.59 5.26 6.32
CA LEU A 122 -15.36 4.49 6.18
C LEU A 122 -14.67 4.91 4.90
N TYR A 123 -13.41 5.32 5.00
CA TYR A 123 -12.58 5.71 3.86
C TYR A 123 -11.56 4.60 3.57
N GLY A 124 -11.27 4.38 2.29
CA GLY A 124 -10.37 3.32 1.84
C GLY A 124 -9.45 3.80 0.72
N LEU A 125 -8.27 3.20 0.67
CA LEU A 125 -7.27 3.34 -0.39
C LEU A 125 -6.71 1.96 -0.73
N ALA A 126 -6.54 1.69 -2.02
CA ALA A 126 -5.82 0.53 -2.53
C ALA A 126 -4.85 0.99 -3.64
N GLN A 127 -3.61 0.52 -3.59
CA GLN A 127 -2.61 0.89 -4.59
C GLN A 127 -1.58 -0.21 -4.83
N CYS A 128 -1.23 -0.44 -6.09
CA CYS A 128 -0.13 -1.29 -6.53
C CYS A 128 1.04 -0.47 -7.07
N THR A 129 2.21 -1.10 -7.15
CA THR A 129 3.33 -0.60 -7.92
C THR A 129 3.03 -0.73 -9.42
N TRP A 130 3.52 0.23 -10.21
CA TRP A 130 3.20 0.39 -11.63
C TRP A 130 3.77 -0.74 -12.52
N ASP A 131 4.68 -1.54 -12.00
CA ASP A 131 5.35 -2.63 -12.71
C ASP A 131 4.53 -3.92 -12.75
N LEU A 132 3.47 -4.03 -11.95
CA LEU A 132 2.60 -5.21 -11.93
C LEU A 132 1.62 -5.23 -13.11
N SER A 133 1.25 -6.45 -13.52
CA SER A 133 0.10 -6.67 -14.39
C SER A 133 -1.23 -6.42 -13.65
N THR A 134 -2.33 -6.23 -14.38
CA THR A 134 -3.67 -6.15 -13.78
C THR A 134 -3.98 -7.36 -12.89
N SER A 135 -3.65 -8.58 -13.33
CA SER A 135 -3.87 -9.77 -12.51
C SER A 135 -3.00 -9.78 -11.26
N ASP A 136 -1.73 -9.43 -11.37
CA ASP A 136 -0.81 -9.46 -10.23
C ASP A 136 -1.12 -8.36 -9.21
N CYS A 137 -1.53 -7.18 -9.69
CA CYS A 137 -2.01 -6.10 -8.82
C CYS A 137 -3.22 -6.54 -8.02
N PHE A 138 -4.24 -7.11 -8.67
CA PHE A 138 -5.43 -7.63 -7.98
C PHE A 138 -5.05 -8.72 -6.97
N THR A 139 -4.23 -9.70 -7.37
CA THR A 139 -3.78 -10.78 -6.49
C THR A 139 -3.00 -10.25 -5.29
N CYS A 140 -2.15 -9.23 -5.46
CA CYS A 140 -1.41 -8.63 -4.36
C CYS A 140 -2.37 -7.95 -3.36
N LEU A 141 -3.30 -7.13 -3.86
CA LEU A 141 -4.25 -6.40 -3.03
C LEU A 141 -5.22 -7.34 -2.30
N ASP A 142 -5.79 -8.33 -3.00
CA ASP A 142 -6.67 -9.34 -2.40
C ASP A 142 -5.93 -10.14 -1.31
N GLY A 143 -4.67 -10.47 -1.55
CA GLY A 143 -3.79 -11.13 -0.58
C GLY A 143 -3.66 -10.34 0.72
N ILE A 144 -3.31 -9.05 0.66
CA ILE A 144 -3.15 -8.24 1.88
C ILE A 144 -4.50 -7.91 2.54
N ILE A 145 -5.60 -7.79 1.79
CA ILE A 145 -6.96 -7.69 2.36
C ILE A 145 -7.31 -8.97 3.13
N GLY A 146 -6.87 -10.13 2.63
CA GLY A 146 -6.96 -11.42 3.30
C GLY A 146 -6.34 -11.46 4.69
N GLU A 147 -5.32 -10.63 4.95
CA GLU A 147 -4.54 -10.60 6.20
C GLU A 147 -5.15 -9.68 7.28
N LEU A 148 -6.14 -8.85 6.93
CA LEU A 148 -6.80 -7.93 7.86
C LEU A 148 -7.31 -8.58 9.16
N PRO A 149 -7.94 -9.77 9.15
CA PRO A 149 -8.38 -10.43 10.38
C PRO A 149 -7.24 -10.76 11.37
N HIS A 150 -5.99 -10.82 10.89
CA HIS A 150 -4.84 -11.11 11.74
C HIS A 150 -4.17 -9.85 12.28
N CYS A 151 -4.14 -8.76 11.51
CA CYS A 151 -3.45 -7.53 11.91
C CYS A 151 -4.36 -6.52 12.62
N CYS A 152 -5.62 -6.43 12.20
CA CYS A 152 -6.39 -5.19 12.28
C CYS A 152 -7.87 -5.44 12.61
N ASP A 153 -8.21 -6.62 13.11
CA ASP A 153 -9.58 -7.02 13.45
C ASP A 153 -10.22 -6.05 14.44
N GLY A 154 -11.35 -5.45 14.04
CA GLY A 154 -12.12 -4.54 14.88
C GLY A 154 -11.44 -3.19 15.15
N LYS A 155 -10.39 -2.83 14.41
CA LYS A 155 -9.72 -1.53 14.54
C LYS A 155 -10.41 -0.46 13.71
N GLU A 156 -10.49 0.76 14.25
CA GLU A 156 -11.06 1.93 13.54
C GLU A 156 -10.29 2.30 12.26
N GLY A 157 -9.03 1.87 12.16
CA GLY A 157 -8.18 2.08 11.00
C GLY A 157 -7.09 1.03 10.92
N GLY A 158 -6.65 0.75 9.69
CA GLY A 158 -5.63 -0.25 9.41
C GLY A 158 -4.91 0.06 8.11
N ARG A 159 -3.62 -0.26 8.08
CA ARG A 159 -2.74 -0.05 6.94
C ARG A 159 -1.79 -1.23 6.82
N ILE A 160 -1.74 -1.81 5.63
CA ILE A 160 -0.76 -2.84 5.28
C ILE A 160 0.03 -2.29 4.10
N VAL A 161 1.33 -2.09 4.29
CA VAL A 161 2.23 -1.69 3.21
C VAL A 161 3.13 -2.87 2.85
N GLY A 162 3.08 -3.27 1.59
CA GLY A 162 3.94 -4.30 1.01
C GLY A 162 4.99 -3.71 0.08
N GLY A 163 5.85 -4.58 -0.46
CA GLY A 163 6.83 -4.21 -1.49
C GLY A 163 6.24 -4.03 -2.90
N SER A 164 4.97 -4.36 -3.10
CA SER A 164 4.29 -4.36 -4.41
C SER A 164 2.87 -3.79 -4.38
N CYS A 165 2.21 -3.75 -3.22
CA CYS A 165 0.91 -3.14 -3.05
C CYS A 165 0.68 -2.70 -1.62
N ASN A 166 -0.30 -1.83 -1.40
CA ASN A 166 -0.70 -1.39 -0.08
C ASN A 166 -2.19 -1.06 -0.02
N ILE A 167 -2.74 -1.19 1.20
CA ILE A 167 -4.09 -0.75 1.54
C ILE A 167 -4.06 0.14 2.78
N ARG A 168 -5.03 1.04 2.87
CA ARG A 168 -5.34 1.79 4.09
C ARG A 168 -6.84 2.00 4.21
N TYR A 169 -7.36 1.87 5.42
CA TYR A 169 -8.71 2.31 5.77
C TYR A 169 -8.71 3.08 7.09
N GLU A 170 -9.61 4.05 7.21
CA GLU A 170 -9.79 4.89 8.40
C GLU A 170 -11.25 5.38 8.48
N ILE A 171 -11.67 5.82 9.67
CA ILE A 171 -12.96 6.50 9.90
C ILE A 171 -12.91 8.03 9.72
N TYR A 172 -11.81 8.56 9.19
CA TYR A 172 -11.62 9.97 8.86
C TYR A 172 -10.95 10.11 7.49
N PRO A 173 -11.17 11.22 6.76
CA PRO A 173 -10.55 11.42 5.47
C PRO A 173 -9.03 11.57 5.61
N PHE A 174 -8.27 10.84 4.79
CA PHE A 174 -6.79 10.87 4.75
C PHE A 174 -6.21 11.01 3.33
N VAL A 175 -7.10 11.09 2.34
CA VAL A 175 -6.81 11.34 0.92
C VAL A 175 -7.65 12.53 0.47
N THR A 176 -7.16 13.25 -0.53
CA THR A 176 -7.97 14.24 -1.24
C THR A 176 -8.75 13.52 -2.33
N ALA A 177 -10.09 13.53 -2.21
CA ALA A 177 -11.00 12.99 -3.22
C ALA A 177 -11.01 13.85 -4.49
#